data_AF-A0A973CK97-F1
#
_entry.id   AF-A0A973CK97-F1
#
_cell.length_a   1.000
_cell.length_b   1.000
_cell.length_c   1.000
_cell.angle_alpha   90.00
_cell.angle_beta   90.00
_cell.angle_gamma   90.00
#
_symmetry.space_group_name_H-M   'P 1'
#
loop_
_entity.id
_entity.type
_entity.pdbx_description
1 polymer ?
#
loop_
_entity_poly.entity_id
_entity_poly.type
_entity_poly.pdbx_seq_one_letter_code
_entity_poly.pdbx_strand_id
1 'polypeptide(L)'
;MKVLTRDTYYHTMNRLFRYRKHEKSIFDTEDKKYFVNLMTKLTGYFNVEISSYCIMSNHYHIIFKQKCELLSRPDATRRHNKHYKGMKRAKRLDYKGDKDTLPYMLVDIDNARERMRDMSEFMKALQQTFTNWYNKRHDRFGPLWDGRFKSVILDEKDALWKCSKYVALNPVRAEITKNPAEYEFSSWGQWQQKKSLTFADYFHKAMRTALNKPRWNIDQVMDAFRLDMERTMSYENPSISAWDHSETDWVPQAYKDECEKRKASKPKVVEIAGNCQVDYWTKGHIISSSKEFIDKTVRDVFGEDGLAKSYDILLEGEDELLAYQRIQTRK
;
A
#
# COMPACT_ATOMS: atom_id res chain seq x y z
N MET A 1 -4.91 11.67 -8.36
CA MET A 1 -6.27 11.75 -8.97
C MET A 1 -7.08 10.56 -8.48
N LYS A 2 -8.37 10.70 -8.17
CA LYS A 2 -9.24 9.58 -7.76
C LYS A 2 -10.07 9.10 -8.95
N VAL A 3 -10.08 7.80 -9.18
CA VAL A 3 -10.90 7.14 -10.19
C VAL A 3 -12.14 6.55 -9.53
N LEU A 4 -13.32 7.01 -9.95
CA LEU A 4 -14.63 6.55 -9.46
C LEU A 4 -15.39 5.72 -10.50
N THR A 5 -14.95 5.72 -11.75
CA THR A 5 -15.63 5.09 -12.89
C THR A 5 -15.36 3.60 -13.02
N ARG A 6 -14.28 3.10 -12.39
CA ARG A 6 -13.90 1.69 -12.38
C ARG A 6 -13.20 1.32 -11.09
N ASP A 7 -13.26 0.03 -10.76
CA ASP A 7 -12.43 -0.59 -9.74
C ASP A 7 -10.96 -0.26 -9.98
N THR A 8 -10.30 0.33 -8.98
CA THR A 8 -8.93 0.81 -9.12
C THR A 8 -8.12 0.45 -7.90
N TYR A 9 -6.92 -0.09 -8.12
CA TYR A 9 -5.97 -0.35 -7.06
C TYR A 9 -5.11 0.89 -6.78
N TYR A 10 -4.84 1.14 -5.51
CA TYR A 10 -3.98 2.22 -5.07
C TYR A 10 -2.95 1.70 -4.09
N HIS A 11 -1.69 2.04 -4.32
CA HIS A 11 -0.69 2.01 -3.27
C HIS A 11 -0.78 3.33 -2.50
N THR A 12 -0.95 3.23 -1.19
CA THR A 12 -0.95 4.37 -0.28
C THR A 12 0.15 4.25 0.74
N MET A 13 0.70 5.40 1.13
CA MET A 13 1.72 5.46 2.15
C MET A 13 1.69 6.80 2.87
N ASN A 14 2.06 6.79 4.14
CA ASN A 14 2.39 7.99 4.88
C ASN A 14 3.45 7.64 5.93
N ARG A 15 4.17 8.66 6.37
CA ARG A 15 5.27 8.54 7.33
C ARG A 15 5.02 9.43 8.54
N LEU A 16 5.74 9.14 9.61
CA LEU A 16 5.71 9.93 10.82
C LEU A 16 6.37 11.28 10.61
N PHE A 17 5.74 12.31 11.16
CA PHE A 17 6.32 13.64 11.26
C PHE A 17 7.52 13.59 12.20
N ARG A 18 8.64 14.21 11.79
CA ARG A 18 9.85 14.32 12.61
C ARG A 18 9.96 15.75 13.13
N TYR A 19 9.68 15.96 14.41
CA TYR A 19 9.73 17.29 15.03
C TYR A 19 11.17 17.73 15.35
N ARG A 20 12.06 16.80 15.74
CA ARG A 20 13.50 17.06 15.98
C ARG A 20 14.37 16.00 15.32
N LYS A 21 15.59 16.38 14.91
CA LYS A 21 16.59 15.51 14.22
C LYS A 21 16.92 14.21 14.98
N HIS A 22 16.71 14.18 16.30
CA HIS A 22 17.00 13.04 17.18
C HIS A 22 15.77 12.37 17.80
N GLU A 23 14.56 12.87 17.55
CA GLU A 23 13.34 12.30 18.13
C GLU A 23 12.87 11.11 17.30
N LYS A 24 13.02 9.91 17.87
CA LYS A 24 12.49 8.67 17.30
C LYS A 24 11.03 8.51 17.72
N SER A 25 10.12 9.27 17.11
CA SER A 25 8.73 8.79 17.02
C SER A 25 8.78 7.54 16.13
N ILE A 26 8.76 6.37 16.76
CA ILE A 26 8.74 5.08 16.10
C ILE A 26 7.59 4.25 16.68
N PHE A 27 6.93 3.48 15.82
CA PHE A 27 5.96 2.49 16.24
C PHE A 27 6.67 1.34 16.95
N ASP A 28 6.28 1.10 18.19
CA ASP A 28 6.59 -0.14 18.90
C ASP A 28 5.73 -1.31 18.36
N THR A 29 5.76 -2.47 19.00
CA THR A 29 4.96 -3.64 18.62
C THR A 29 3.46 -3.40 18.86
N GLU A 30 3.09 -2.76 19.97
CA GLU A 30 1.70 -2.50 20.35
C GLU A 30 1.06 -1.44 19.45
N ASP A 31 1.83 -0.44 19.01
CA ASP A 31 1.43 0.57 18.05
C ASP A 31 1.05 -0.08 16.72
N LYS A 32 1.90 -0.99 16.21
CA LYS A 32 1.61 -1.70 14.95
C LYS A 32 0.42 -2.64 15.09
N LYS A 33 0.30 -3.37 16.20
CA LYS A 33 -0.89 -4.20 16.50
C LYS A 33 -2.16 -3.37 16.51
N TYR A 34 -2.15 -2.23 17.20
CA TYR A 34 -3.30 -1.34 17.24
C TYR A 34 -3.63 -0.78 15.85
N PHE A 35 -2.62 -0.40 15.07
CA PHE A 35 -2.80 0.09 13.70
C PHE A 35 -3.51 -0.95 12.82
N VAL A 36 -3.04 -2.20 12.81
CA VAL A 36 -3.65 -3.31 12.05
C VAL A 36 -5.07 -3.61 12.55
N ASN A 37 -5.30 -3.61 13.86
CA ASN A 37 -6.62 -3.83 14.45
C ASN A 37 -7.61 -2.71 14.08
N LEU A 38 -7.17 -1.45 14.12
CA LEU A 38 -7.98 -0.31 13.72
C LEU A 38 -8.32 -0.36 12.24
N MET A 39 -7.33 -0.63 11.38
CA MET A 39 -7.52 -0.83 9.94
C MET A 39 -8.57 -1.92 9.66
N THR A 40 -8.49 -3.05 10.36
CA THR A 40 -9.46 -4.15 10.28
C THR A 40 -10.86 -3.77 10.76
N LYS A 41 -10.98 -2.97 11.83
CA LYS A 41 -12.28 -2.47 12.29
C LYS A 41 -12.92 -1.53 11.27
N LEU A 42 -12.12 -0.68 10.63
CA LEU A 42 -12.61 0.30 9.66
C LEU A 42 -13.15 -0.34 8.38
N THR A 43 -12.63 -1.48 7.94
CA THR A 43 -13.20 -2.22 6.80
C THR A 43 -14.61 -2.77 7.08
N GLY A 44 -15.05 -2.82 8.34
CA GLY A 44 -16.44 -3.11 8.69
C GLY A 44 -17.41 -1.98 8.36
N TYR A 45 -16.91 -0.75 8.23
CA TYR A 45 -17.70 0.43 7.83
C TYR A 45 -17.47 0.75 6.35
N PHE A 46 -16.22 0.95 5.93
CA PHE A 46 -15.90 1.33 4.56
C PHE A 46 -16.07 0.18 3.55
N ASN A 47 -16.37 0.52 2.29
CA ASN A 47 -16.46 -0.39 1.15
C ASN A 47 -15.14 -0.40 0.36
N VAL A 48 -14.04 -0.73 1.04
CA VAL A 48 -12.71 -0.84 0.45
C VAL A 48 -12.18 -2.26 0.66
N GLU A 49 -11.41 -2.77 -0.31
CA GLU A 49 -10.73 -4.06 -0.16
C GLU A 49 -9.24 -3.79 0.09
N ILE A 50 -8.72 -4.20 1.25
CA ILE A 50 -7.29 -4.10 1.53
C ILE A 50 -6.63 -5.38 1.03
N SER A 51 -5.80 -5.24 0.01
CA SER A 51 -5.16 -6.38 -0.64
C SER A 51 -3.82 -6.73 0.01
N SER A 52 -3.03 -5.75 0.43
CA SER A 52 -1.73 -5.99 1.06
C SER A 52 -1.34 -4.79 1.93
N TYR A 53 -0.52 -5.02 2.96
CA TYR A 53 0.02 -3.96 3.80
C TYR A 53 1.41 -4.32 4.35
N CYS A 54 2.15 -3.29 4.78
CA CYS A 54 3.35 -3.39 5.60
C CYS A 54 3.43 -2.17 6.52
N ILE A 55 3.45 -2.37 7.83
CA ILE A 55 3.55 -1.30 8.83
C ILE A 55 4.98 -1.29 9.36
N MET A 56 5.75 -0.27 8.99
CA MET A 56 7.14 -0.09 9.40
C MET A 56 7.22 0.67 10.73
N SER A 57 8.43 0.92 11.23
CA SER A 57 8.62 1.70 12.46
C SER A 57 8.25 3.18 12.30
N ASN A 58 8.42 3.76 11.11
CA ASN A 58 8.22 5.19 10.87
C ASN A 58 7.28 5.53 9.71
N HIS A 59 6.70 4.52 9.05
CA HIS A 59 5.76 4.71 7.95
C HIS A 59 4.94 3.44 7.73
N TYR A 60 3.95 3.50 6.84
CA TYR A 60 3.20 2.34 6.41
C TYR A 60 3.03 2.33 4.89
N HIS A 61 2.78 1.14 4.35
CA HIS A 61 2.33 0.89 3.00
C HIS A 61 1.03 0.09 3.05
N ILE A 62 0.00 0.53 2.33
CA ILE A 62 -1.27 -0.19 2.21
C ILE A 62 -1.71 -0.16 0.75
N ILE A 63 -2.05 -1.32 0.20
CA ILE A 63 -2.62 -1.46 -1.14
C ILE A 63 -4.13 -1.65 -1.03
N PHE A 64 -4.87 -0.63 -1.44
CA PHE A 64 -6.33 -0.63 -1.50
C PHE A 64 -6.82 -1.03 -2.88
N LYS A 65 -7.99 -1.63 -2.93
CA LYS A 65 -8.90 -1.55 -4.06
C LYS A 65 -10.06 -0.65 -3.68
N GLN A 66 -10.18 0.47 -4.37
CA GLN A 66 -11.40 1.27 -4.34
C GLN A 66 -12.37 0.71 -5.36
N LYS A 67 -13.56 0.32 -4.91
CA LYS A 67 -14.61 -0.14 -5.81
C LYS A 67 -15.23 1.04 -6.56
N CYS A 68 -15.69 0.84 -7.78
CA CYS A 68 -16.59 1.80 -8.42
C CYS A 68 -18.03 1.66 -7.90
N GLU A 69 -18.45 0.46 -7.52
CA GLU A 69 -19.81 0.24 -7.06
C GLU A 69 -20.05 0.77 -5.64
N LEU A 70 -21.19 1.42 -5.45
CA LEU A 70 -21.68 1.79 -4.13
C LEU A 70 -22.32 0.58 -3.45
N LEU A 71 -22.18 0.48 -2.13
CA LEU A 71 -22.98 -0.48 -1.35
C LEU A 71 -24.47 -0.27 -1.62
N SER A 72 -25.28 -1.31 -1.44
CA SER A 72 -26.74 -1.13 -1.42
C SER A 72 -27.13 -0.17 -0.27
N ARG A 73 -28.24 0.56 -0.41
CA ARG A 73 -28.78 1.42 0.67
C ARG A 73 -29.04 0.67 1.98
N PRO A 74 -29.62 -0.56 1.97
CA PRO A 74 -29.73 -1.38 3.17
C PRO A 74 -28.37 -1.71 3.82
N ASP A 75 -27.38 -2.14 3.02
CA ASP A 75 -26.06 -2.50 3.54
C ASP A 75 -25.32 -1.31 4.13
N ALA A 76 -25.38 -0.16 3.44
CA ALA A 76 -24.77 1.06 3.92
C ALA A 76 -25.38 1.52 5.25
N THR A 77 -26.71 1.51 5.34
CA THR A 77 -27.46 1.84 6.56
C THR A 77 -27.07 0.91 7.71
N ARG A 78 -27.04 -0.41 7.47
CA ARG A 78 -26.65 -1.41 8.48
C ARG A 78 -25.22 -1.18 8.97
N ARG A 79 -24.24 -1.05 8.06
CA ARG A 79 -22.83 -0.82 8.40
C ARG A 79 -22.64 0.49 9.15
N HIS A 80 -23.30 1.55 8.72
CA HIS A 80 -23.23 2.87 9.36
C HIS A 80 -23.75 2.82 10.79
N ASN A 81 -24.97 2.31 10.99
CA ASN A 81 -25.56 2.22 12.32
C ASN A 81 -24.78 1.28 13.25
N LYS A 82 -24.16 0.21 12.70
CA LYS A 82 -23.27 -0.66 13.47
C LYS A 82 -22.00 0.06 13.92
N HIS A 83 -21.36 0.81 13.02
CA HIS A 83 -20.12 1.53 13.30
C HIS A 83 -20.31 2.63 14.37
N TYR A 84 -21.40 3.38 14.26
CA TYR A 84 -21.72 4.48 15.17
C TYR A 84 -22.54 4.06 16.40
N LYS A 85 -22.76 2.76 16.60
CA LYS A 85 -23.54 2.24 17.73
C LYS A 85 -22.92 2.71 19.06
N GLY A 86 -23.74 3.35 19.91
CA GLY A 86 -23.32 3.86 21.22
C GLY A 86 -22.70 5.26 21.21
N MET A 87 -22.50 5.88 20.03
CA MET A 87 -22.00 7.24 19.93
C MET A 87 -23.17 8.25 20.02
N LYS A 88 -23.28 8.97 21.15
CA LYS A 88 -24.44 9.84 21.47
C LYS A 88 -24.77 10.91 20.41
N ARG A 89 -23.79 11.38 19.64
CA ARG A 89 -23.95 12.46 18.65
C ARG A 89 -23.95 11.99 17.20
N ALA A 90 -23.85 10.69 16.95
CA ALA A 90 -23.82 10.19 15.59
C ALA A 90 -25.24 10.13 15.01
N LYS A 91 -25.41 10.71 13.82
CA LYS A 91 -26.66 10.63 13.06
C LYS A 91 -26.92 9.16 12.70
N ARG A 92 -28.08 8.62 13.07
CA ARG A 92 -28.50 7.29 12.62
C ARG A 92 -29.14 7.41 11.25
N LEU A 93 -28.91 6.41 10.41
CA LEU A 93 -29.58 6.28 9.12
C LEU A 93 -30.79 5.36 9.29
N ASP A 94 -31.91 5.72 8.68
CA ASP A 94 -33.14 4.92 8.70
C ASP A 94 -33.58 4.65 7.27
N TYR A 95 -33.61 3.37 6.88
CA TYR A 95 -33.97 2.93 5.54
C TYR A 95 -35.13 1.95 5.65
N LYS A 96 -36.27 2.32 5.05
CA LYS A 96 -37.53 1.56 5.09
C LYS A 96 -37.90 0.93 3.75
N GLY A 97 -37.06 1.11 2.72
CA GLY A 97 -37.36 0.78 1.33
C GLY A 97 -37.28 2.02 0.45
N ASP A 98 -36.96 1.88 -0.83
CA ASP A 98 -36.75 3.02 -1.74
C ASP A 98 -38.00 3.89 -1.92
N LYS A 99 -39.20 3.30 -1.82
CA LYS A 99 -40.48 4.01 -1.91
C LYS A 99 -40.95 4.57 -0.56
N ASP A 100 -40.55 3.93 0.53
CA ASP A 100 -41.06 4.20 1.89
C ASP A 100 -40.11 5.07 2.73
N THR A 101 -38.92 5.37 2.21
CA THR A 101 -37.93 6.25 2.84
C THR A 101 -38.09 7.67 2.31
N LEU A 102 -38.19 8.65 3.21
CA LEU A 102 -38.34 10.06 2.83
C LEU A 102 -37.16 10.54 1.95
N PRO A 103 -37.39 11.39 0.92
CA PRO A 103 -36.34 11.77 -0.03
C PRO A 103 -35.06 12.32 0.60
N TYR A 104 -35.16 13.17 1.62
CA TYR A 104 -33.98 13.72 2.30
C TYR A 104 -33.16 12.65 3.06
N MET A 105 -33.82 11.60 3.56
CA MET A 105 -33.13 10.47 4.21
C MET A 105 -32.40 9.60 3.19
N LEU A 106 -32.96 9.42 1.98
CA LEU A 106 -32.26 8.75 0.89
C LEU A 106 -30.99 9.50 0.51
N VAL A 107 -31.03 10.84 0.46
CA VAL A 107 -29.84 11.68 0.22
C VAL A 107 -28.79 11.47 1.31
N ASP A 108 -29.18 11.41 2.60
CA ASP A 108 -28.25 11.12 3.69
C ASP A 108 -27.57 9.75 3.55
N ILE A 109 -28.34 8.73 3.16
CA ILE A 109 -27.84 7.38 2.93
C ILE A 109 -26.88 7.36 1.73
N ASP A 110 -27.23 8.02 0.63
CA ASP A 110 -26.39 8.08 -0.57
C ASP A 110 -25.08 8.84 -0.32
N ASN A 111 -25.13 9.94 0.44
CA ASN A 111 -23.93 10.62 0.92
C ASN A 111 -23.05 9.74 1.82
N ALA A 112 -23.66 8.89 2.65
CA ALA A 112 -22.90 7.91 3.42
C ALA A 112 -22.26 6.85 2.53
N ARG A 113 -22.98 6.32 1.54
CA ARG A 113 -22.48 5.33 0.57
C ARG A 113 -21.25 5.84 -0.19
N GLU A 114 -21.31 7.09 -0.65
CA GLU A 114 -20.21 7.77 -1.34
C GLU A 114 -18.96 7.86 -0.45
N ARG A 115 -19.11 8.35 0.78
CA ARG A 115 -18.00 8.42 1.75
C ARG A 115 -17.45 7.04 2.12
N MET A 116 -18.31 6.04 2.22
CA MET A 116 -17.90 4.68 2.56
C MET A 116 -17.05 4.04 1.45
N ARG A 117 -17.24 4.43 0.19
CA ARG A 117 -16.43 3.96 -0.95
C ARG A 117 -15.09 4.69 -1.07
N ASP A 118 -15.01 5.93 -0.58
CA ASP A 118 -13.83 6.79 -0.77
C ASP A 118 -12.65 6.37 0.12
N MET A 119 -11.56 5.93 -0.51
CA MET A 119 -10.30 5.58 0.16
C MET A 119 -9.74 6.72 1.00
N SER A 120 -9.92 7.98 0.60
CA SER A 120 -9.43 9.12 1.39
C SER A 120 -10.20 9.31 2.69
N GLU A 121 -11.49 9.01 2.70
CA GLU A 121 -12.29 9.02 3.93
C GLU A 121 -11.85 7.87 4.85
N PHE A 122 -11.54 6.69 4.28
CA PHE A 122 -10.92 5.60 5.03
C PHE A 122 -9.58 6.02 5.65
N MET A 123 -8.68 6.57 4.83
CA MET A 123 -7.34 6.98 5.29
C MET A 123 -7.43 8.09 6.33
N LYS A 124 -8.34 9.06 6.17
CA LYS A 124 -8.60 10.09 7.17
C LYS A 124 -9.05 9.47 8.50
N ALA A 125 -10.03 8.56 8.47
CA ALA A 125 -10.51 7.90 9.68
C ALA A 125 -9.42 7.08 10.37
N LEU A 126 -8.62 6.33 9.59
CA LEU A 126 -7.50 5.54 10.09
C LEU A 126 -6.44 6.43 10.74
N GLN A 127 -5.96 7.44 10.02
CA GLN A 127 -4.87 8.30 10.49
C GLN A 127 -5.29 9.15 11.69
N GLN A 128 -6.50 9.70 11.69
CA GLN A 128 -6.99 10.54 12.79
C GLN A 128 -7.24 9.71 14.05
N THR A 129 -7.91 8.56 13.92
CA THR A 129 -8.18 7.69 15.08
C THR A 129 -6.89 7.12 15.66
N PHE A 130 -5.94 6.73 14.80
CA PHE A 130 -4.63 6.27 15.23
C PHE A 130 -3.83 7.38 15.93
N THR A 131 -3.83 8.61 15.38
CA THR A 131 -3.15 9.77 15.99
C THR A 131 -3.66 10.03 17.39
N ASN A 132 -4.98 10.07 17.57
CA ASN A 132 -5.59 10.32 18.88
C ASN A 132 -5.21 9.25 19.90
N TRP A 133 -5.23 7.97 19.50
CA TRP A 133 -4.82 6.87 20.36
C TRP A 133 -3.32 6.91 20.68
N TYR A 134 -2.47 7.10 19.66
CA TYR A 134 -1.01 7.13 19.80
C TYR A 134 -0.57 8.28 20.71
N ASN A 135 -1.08 9.49 20.46
CA ASN A 135 -0.83 10.67 21.28
C ASN A 135 -1.20 10.43 22.75
N LYS A 136 -2.36 9.82 23.01
CA LYS A 136 -2.77 9.49 24.38
C LYS A 136 -1.86 8.43 25.02
N ARG A 137 -1.43 7.41 24.28
CA ARG A 137 -0.58 6.32 24.79
C ARG A 137 0.83 6.80 25.12
N HIS A 138 1.36 7.70 24.32
CA HIS A 138 2.75 8.18 24.40
C HIS A 138 2.88 9.58 25.03
N ASP A 139 1.84 10.05 25.73
CA ASP A 139 1.76 11.39 26.35
C ASP A 139 2.22 12.53 25.42
N ARG A 140 1.79 12.46 24.16
CA ARG A 140 2.18 13.40 23.11
C ARG A 140 0.98 14.23 22.67
N PHE A 141 1.25 15.43 22.20
CA PHE A 141 0.26 16.27 21.53
C PHE A 141 0.71 16.62 20.11
N GLY A 142 -0.21 17.15 19.31
CA GLY A 142 0.09 17.61 17.95
C GLY A 142 0.07 16.52 16.87
N PRO A 143 0.55 16.86 15.66
CA PRO A 143 0.48 15.97 14.50
C PRO A 143 1.34 14.72 14.67
N LEU A 144 0.89 13.61 14.10
CA LEU A 144 1.65 12.36 14.01
C LEU A 144 2.24 12.14 12.61
N TRP A 145 1.52 12.55 11.58
CA TRP A 145 1.84 12.24 10.19
C TRP A 145 2.49 13.43 9.50
N ASP A 146 3.40 13.14 8.57
CA ASP A 146 4.08 14.13 7.74
C ASP A 146 3.18 14.60 6.59
N GLY A 147 2.11 15.29 6.97
CA GLY A 147 1.08 15.78 6.05
C GLY A 147 0.11 14.71 5.57
N ARG A 148 -0.45 14.94 4.36
CA ARG A 148 -1.44 14.04 3.75
C ARG A 148 -0.77 12.75 3.27
N PHE A 149 -1.51 11.64 3.36
CA PHE A 149 -1.04 10.39 2.75
C PHE A 149 -0.83 10.56 1.25
N LYS A 150 0.17 9.86 0.72
CA LYS A 150 0.43 9.77 -0.72
C LYS A 150 -0.34 8.59 -1.29
N SER A 151 -0.80 8.71 -2.53
CA SER A 151 -1.46 7.62 -3.25
C SER A 151 -1.02 7.55 -4.70
N VAL A 152 -0.91 6.32 -5.19
CA VAL A 152 -0.44 5.98 -6.52
C VAL A 152 -1.40 4.94 -7.09
N ILE A 153 -1.83 5.15 -8.34
CA ILE A 153 -2.71 4.20 -9.04
C ILE A 153 -1.86 3.01 -9.53
N LEU A 154 -2.33 1.80 -9.27
CA LEU A 154 -1.77 0.55 -9.80
C LEU A 154 -2.65 0.09 -10.95
N ASP A 155 -2.48 0.75 -12.11
CA ASP A 155 -3.38 0.60 -13.26
C ASP A 155 -3.23 -0.74 -13.99
N GLU A 156 -1.98 -1.21 -14.11
CA GLU A 156 -1.65 -2.45 -14.80
C GLU A 156 -1.63 -3.64 -13.83
N LYS A 157 -2.08 -4.81 -14.29
CA LYS A 157 -2.04 -6.07 -13.53
C LYS A 157 -0.63 -6.36 -12.97
N ASP A 158 0.39 -6.09 -13.78
CA ASP A 158 1.79 -6.24 -13.39
C ASP A 158 2.21 -5.23 -12.31
N ALA A 159 1.68 -4.00 -12.34
CA ALA A 159 1.98 -2.99 -11.33
C ALA A 159 1.46 -3.41 -9.95
N LEU A 160 0.28 -4.03 -9.88
CA LEU A 160 -0.27 -4.58 -8.65
C LEU A 160 0.63 -5.68 -8.07
N TRP A 161 1.02 -6.66 -8.88
CA TRP A 161 1.91 -7.75 -8.45
C TRP A 161 3.26 -7.24 -7.94
N LYS A 162 3.89 -6.38 -8.75
CA LYS A 162 5.18 -5.75 -8.43
C LYS A 162 5.11 -4.92 -7.14
N CYS A 163 4.07 -4.10 -6.98
CA CYS A 163 3.89 -3.28 -5.79
C CYS A 163 3.65 -4.14 -4.55
N SER A 164 2.85 -5.20 -4.63
CA SER A 164 2.65 -6.13 -3.52
C SER A 164 3.96 -6.76 -3.05
N LYS A 165 4.83 -7.20 -3.97
CA LYS A 165 6.18 -7.67 -3.63
C LYS A 165 7.01 -6.59 -2.98
N TYR A 166 7.01 -5.37 -3.55
CA TYR A 166 7.71 -4.24 -2.98
C TYR A 166 7.27 -4.01 -1.51
N VAL A 167 5.96 -4.00 -1.24
CA VAL A 167 5.39 -3.86 0.11
C VAL A 167 5.90 -4.95 1.04
N ALA A 168 5.85 -6.21 0.61
CA ALA A 168 6.32 -7.35 1.41
C ALA A 168 7.83 -7.36 1.68
N LEU A 169 8.64 -6.81 0.77
CA LEU A 169 10.11 -6.76 0.88
C LEU A 169 10.64 -5.54 1.64
N ASN A 170 9.79 -4.56 1.99
CA ASN A 170 10.23 -3.37 2.73
C ASN A 170 10.99 -3.67 4.03
N PRO A 171 10.57 -4.64 4.87
CA PRO A 171 11.31 -4.98 6.09
C PRO A 171 12.74 -5.46 5.82
N VAL A 172 12.94 -6.19 4.71
CA VAL A 172 14.27 -6.68 4.30
C VAL A 172 15.12 -5.54 3.78
N ARG A 173 14.56 -4.69 2.92
CA ARG A 173 15.26 -3.54 2.35
C ARG A 173 15.63 -2.48 3.39
N ALA A 174 14.89 -2.43 4.50
CA ALA A 174 15.21 -1.59 5.65
C ALA A 174 16.09 -2.30 6.68
N GLU A 175 16.62 -3.50 6.36
CA GLU A 175 17.51 -4.30 7.20
C GLU A 175 16.91 -4.66 8.58
N ILE A 176 15.58 -4.70 8.69
CA ILE A 176 14.87 -5.07 9.93
C ILE A 176 14.89 -6.59 10.13
N THR A 177 14.82 -7.36 9.03
CA THR A 177 14.94 -8.83 9.02
C THR A 177 15.63 -9.26 7.74
N LYS A 178 16.25 -10.44 7.74
CA LYS A 178 16.80 -11.07 6.53
C LYS A 178 15.73 -11.78 5.70
N ASN A 179 14.63 -12.19 6.33
CA ASN A 179 13.56 -12.95 5.71
C ASN A 179 12.22 -12.23 5.90
N PRO A 180 11.53 -11.81 4.83
CA PRO A 180 10.27 -11.07 4.97
C PRO A 180 9.17 -11.90 5.67
N ALA A 181 9.29 -13.24 5.73
CA ALA A 181 8.38 -14.11 6.48
C ALA A 181 8.42 -13.86 8.00
N GLU A 182 9.54 -13.37 8.53
CA GLU A 182 9.73 -13.10 9.96
C GLU A 182 9.05 -11.79 10.40
N TYR A 183 8.67 -10.92 9.46
CA TYR A 183 8.08 -9.63 9.78
C TYR A 183 6.55 -9.67 9.91
N GLU A 184 6.05 -9.85 11.13
CA GLU A 184 4.62 -10.09 11.41
C GLU A 184 3.69 -8.94 10.99
N PHE A 185 4.22 -7.72 10.86
CA PHE A 185 3.47 -6.50 10.54
C PHE A 185 3.35 -6.23 9.04
N SER A 186 3.49 -7.27 8.23
CA SER A 186 3.19 -7.28 6.80
C SER A 186 2.18 -8.38 6.47
N SER A 187 1.44 -8.24 5.38
CA SER A 187 0.55 -9.30 4.90
C SER A 187 1.29 -10.62 4.65
N TRP A 188 2.51 -10.54 4.10
CA TRP A 188 3.32 -11.73 3.83
C TRP A 188 3.78 -12.41 5.13
N GLY A 189 4.40 -11.67 6.05
CA GLY A 189 4.88 -12.26 7.30
C GLY A 189 3.74 -12.78 8.17
N GLN A 190 2.59 -12.10 8.19
CA GLN A 190 1.41 -12.61 8.88
C GLN A 190 0.95 -13.96 8.33
N TRP A 191 0.85 -14.09 7.00
CA TRP A 191 0.49 -15.35 6.35
C TRP A 191 1.47 -16.47 6.73
N GLN A 192 2.77 -16.20 6.69
CA GLN A 192 3.76 -17.23 6.98
C GLN A 192 3.72 -17.71 8.43
N GLN A 193 3.57 -16.79 9.38
CA GLN A 193 3.63 -17.11 10.81
C GLN A 193 2.34 -17.72 11.36
N LYS A 194 1.19 -17.25 10.87
CA LYS A 194 -0.12 -17.62 11.43
C LYS A 194 -0.91 -18.55 10.53
N LYS A 195 -0.41 -18.84 9.32
CA LYS A 195 -1.15 -19.49 8.21
C LYS A 195 -2.56 -18.89 8.03
N SER A 196 -2.65 -17.60 8.31
CA SER A 196 -3.86 -16.80 8.25
C SER A 196 -3.46 -15.36 7.94
N LEU A 197 -4.24 -14.72 7.07
CA LEU A 197 -3.99 -13.35 6.62
C LEU A 197 -5.21 -12.50 6.94
N THR A 198 -4.98 -11.39 7.64
CA THR A 198 -5.96 -10.30 7.71
C THR A 198 -6.20 -9.84 6.28
N PHE A 199 -7.42 -10.04 5.81
CA PHE A 199 -7.86 -9.81 4.42
C PHE A 199 -7.42 -10.87 3.39
N ALA A 200 -7.28 -12.14 3.80
CA ALA A 200 -6.91 -13.27 2.92
C ALA A 200 -7.68 -13.30 1.60
N ASP A 201 -9.01 -13.16 1.64
CA ASP A 201 -9.86 -13.18 0.44
C ASP A 201 -9.52 -12.06 -0.55
N TYR A 202 -9.24 -10.86 -0.03
CA TYR A 202 -8.93 -9.69 -0.85
C TYR A 202 -7.52 -9.75 -1.42
N PHE A 203 -6.55 -10.24 -0.64
CA PHE A 203 -5.21 -10.55 -1.16
C PHE A 203 -5.31 -11.58 -2.27
N HIS A 204 -5.98 -12.70 -2.02
CA HIS A 204 -6.12 -13.80 -2.99
C HIS A 204 -6.76 -13.35 -4.29
N LYS A 205 -7.89 -12.62 -4.20
CA LYS A 205 -8.58 -12.03 -5.35
C LYS A 205 -7.70 -11.05 -6.14
N ALA A 206 -6.98 -10.17 -5.43
CA ALA A 206 -6.07 -9.21 -6.05
C ALA A 206 -4.93 -9.91 -6.80
N MET A 207 -4.30 -10.90 -6.17
CA MET A 207 -3.16 -11.60 -6.76
C MET A 207 -3.57 -12.49 -7.95
N ARG A 208 -4.73 -13.17 -7.91
CA ARG A 208 -5.26 -13.91 -9.08
C ARG A 208 -5.50 -12.99 -10.27
N THR A 209 -5.99 -11.78 -9.99
CA THR A 209 -6.21 -10.75 -11.01
C THR A 209 -4.88 -10.29 -11.61
N ALA A 210 -3.89 -10.04 -10.76
CA ALA A 210 -2.56 -9.61 -11.16
C ALA A 210 -1.83 -10.67 -12.00
N LEU A 211 -1.91 -11.95 -11.61
CA LEU A 211 -1.29 -13.07 -12.32
C LEU A 211 -2.08 -13.58 -13.54
N ASN A 212 -3.31 -13.09 -13.74
CA ASN A 212 -4.26 -13.64 -14.70
C ASN A 212 -4.52 -15.15 -14.50
N LYS A 213 -4.61 -15.60 -13.24
CA LYS A 213 -4.86 -17.00 -12.85
C LYS A 213 -6.17 -17.13 -12.04
N PRO A 214 -7.34 -16.98 -12.69
CA PRO A 214 -8.63 -16.95 -12.02
C PRO A 214 -9.11 -18.31 -11.51
N ARG A 215 -8.27 -19.35 -11.43
CA ARG A 215 -8.59 -20.65 -10.83
C ARG A 215 -7.64 -21.08 -9.71
N TRP A 216 -6.59 -20.30 -9.46
CA TRP A 216 -5.62 -20.66 -8.43
C TRP A 216 -6.20 -20.53 -7.03
N ASN A 217 -5.87 -21.47 -6.15
CA ASN A 217 -6.14 -21.37 -4.71
C ASN A 217 -5.12 -20.44 -4.03
N ILE A 218 -5.28 -20.20 -2.73
CA ILE A 218 -4.43 -19.23 -2.02
C ILE A 218 -2.99 -19.72 -1.90
N ASP A 219 -2.78 -21.03 -1.72
CA ASP A 219 -1.45 -21.64 -1.60
C ASP A 219 -0.65 -21.46 -2.89
N GLN A 220 -1.25 -21.77 -4.05
CA GLN A 220 -0.63 -21.56 -5.37
C GLN A 220 -0.24 -20.10 -5.60
N VAL A 221 -1.08 -19.16 -5.16
CA VAL A 221 -0.78 -17.72 -5.24
C VAL A 221 0.39 -17.36 -4.33
N MET A 222 0.40 -17.87 -3.10
CA MET A 222 1.44 -17.59 -2.11
C MET A 222 2.78 -18.18 -2.52
N ASP A 223 2.80 -19.37 -3.11
CA ASP A 223 4.01 -20.00 -3.65
C ASP A 223 4.59 -19.21 -4.82
N ALA A 224 3.73 -18.78 -5.75
CA ALA A 224 4.16 -17.92 -6.84
C ALA A 224 4.72 -16.58 -6.35
N PHE A 225 4.12 -16.02 -5.31
CA PHE A 225 4.56 -14.79 -4.68
C PHE A 225 5.90 -14.98 -3.96
N ARG A 226 6.07 -16.09 -3.24
CA ARG A 226 7.32 -16.51 -2.59
C ARG A 226 8.48 -16.56 -3.59
N LEU A 227 8.33 -17.36 -4.64
CA LEU A 227 9.38 -17.61 -5.63
C LEU A 227 9.82 -16.32 -6.32
N ASP A 228 8.88 -15.43 -6.60
CA ASP A 228 9.20 -14.16 -7.27
C ASP A 228 9.84 -13.15 -6.31
N MET A 229 9.53 -13.21 -5.00
CA MET A 229 10.26 -12.46 -3.98
C MET A 229 11.68 -13.00 -3.77
N GLU A 230 11.87 -14.31 -3.69
CA GLU A 230 13.19 -14.95 -3.62
C GLU A 230 14.05 -14.58 -4.82
N ARG A 231 13.47 -14.66 -6.03
CA ARG A 231 14.11 -14.18 -7.26
C ARG A 231 14.48 -12.70 -7.15
N THR A 232 13.61 -11.85 -6.62
CA THR A 232 13.88 -10.41 -6.48
C THR A 232 15.03 -10.17 -5.49
N MET A 233 15.02 -10.86 -4.35
CA MET A 233 16.06 -10.75 -3.32
C MET A 233 17.43 -11.21 -3.82
N SER A 234 17.49 -12.29 -4.60
CA SER A 234 18.77 -12.79 -5.14
C SER A 234 19.41 -11.83 -6.15
N TYR A 235 18.61 -11.05 -6.88
CA TYR A 235 19.14 -9.97 -7.72
C TYR A 235 19.54 -8.72 -6.91
N GLU A 236 18.76 -8.34 -5.89
CA GLU A 236 19.02 -7.11 -5.13
C GLU A 236 20.22 -7.22 -4.19
N ASN A 237 20.40 -8.39 -3.58
CA ASN A 237 21.52 -8.66 -2.68
C ASN A 237 21.91 -10.15 -2.70
N PRO A 238 22.91 -10.54 -3.52
CA PRO A 238 23.38 -11.92 -3.63
C PRO A 238 23.93 -12.52 -2.33
N SER A 239 24.24 -11.68 -1.32
CA SER A 239 24.77 -12.12 -0.02
C SER A 239 23.68 -12.45 1.02
N ILE A 240 22.42 -12.09 0.76
CA ILE A 240 21.29 -12.60 1.55
C ILE A 240 21.09 -14.05 1.10
N SER A 241 21.49 -14.99 1.97
CA SER A 241 21.39 -16.43 1.69
C SER A 241 19.99 -16.78 1.21
N ALA A 242 19.90 -17.60 0.17
CA ALA A 242 18.66 -18.26 -0.24
C ALA A 242 17.92 -18.75 1.01
N TRP A 243 16.61 -18.51 1.06
CA TRP A 243 15.79 -18.78 2.24
C TRP A 243 16.04 -20.22 2.69
N ASP A 244 16.42 -20.41 3.95
CA ASP A 244 16.65 -21.76 4.49
C ASP A 244 15.32 -22.52 4.48
N HIS A 245 15.23 -23.54 3.63
CA HIS A 245 14.01 -24.30 3.37
C HIS A 245 14.02 -25.58 4.20
N SER A 246 13.32 -25.59 5.33
CA SER A 246 12.66 -26.82 5.77
C SER A 246 11.24 -26.86 5.17
N GLU A 247 11.10 -27.70 4.14
CA GLU A 247 9.85 -28.27 3.62
C GLU A 247 8.85 -27.33 2.91
N THR A 248 8.86 -27.32 1.57
CA THR A 248 7.61 -27.34 0.75
C THR A 248 7.93 -27.81 -0.67
N ASP A 249 7.51 -29.03 -0.99
CA ASP A 249 7.86 -29.81 -2.19
C ASP A 249 6.97 -29.56 -3.43
N TRP A 250 6.13 -28.53 -3.44
CA TRP A 250 5.16 -28.36 -4.53
C TRP A 250 5.14 -26.98 -5.15
N VAL A 251 6.02 -26.79 -6.13
CA VAL A 251 5.88 -25.73 -7.14
C VAL A 251 5.63 -26.43 -8.47
N PRO A 252 4.47 -26.22 -9.14
CA PRO A 252 4.20 -26.82 -10.44
C PRO A 252 5.33 -26.54 -11.43
N GLN A 253 5.87 -27.57 -12.06
CA GLN A 253 7.01 -27.46 -12.99
C GLN A 253 6.75 -26.40 -14.08
N ALA A 254 5.51 -26.31 -14.58
CA ALA A 254 5.09 -25.32 -15.55
C ALA A 254 5.31 -23.85 -15.11
N TYR A 255 5.25 -23.55 -13.81
CA TYR A 255 5.53 -22.22 -13.29
C TYR A 255 7.03 -21.98 -13.10
N LYS A 256 7.80 -23.01 -12.70
CA LYS A 256 9.28 -22.95 -12.71
C LYS A 256 9.78 -22.65 -14.13
N ASP A 257 9.24 -23.33 -15.13
CA ASP A 257 9.56 -23.14 -16.54
C ASP A 257 9.15 -21.73 -17.05
N GLU A 258 8.01 -21.20 -16.59
CA GLU A 258 7.57 -19.82 -16.88
C GLU A 258 8.54 -18.79 -16.26
N CYS A 259 9.00 -19.02 -15.02
CA CYS A 259 10.00 -18.18 -14.35
C CYS A 259 11.35 -18.20 -15.05
N GLU A 260 11.84 -19.37 -15.50
CA GLU A 260 13.09 -19.50 -16.25
C GLU A 260 12.99 -18.82 -17.64
N LYS A 261 11.86 -18.94 -18.33
CA LYS A 261 11.60 -18.17 -19.57
C LYS A 261 11.64 -16.66 -19.34
N ARG A 262 11.11 -16.17 -18.21
CA ARG A 262 11.19 -14.76 -17.81
C ARG A 262 12.59 -14.32 -17.32
N LYS A 263 13.49 -15.24 -16.98
CA LYS A 263 14.92 -14.93 -16.74
C LYS A 263 15.70 -14.78 -18.05
N ALA A 264 15.34 -15.55 -19.08
CA ALA A 264 15.97 -15.50 -20.40
C ALA A 264 15.63 -14.21 -21.18
N SER A 265 14.52 -13.54 -20.86
CA SER A 265 14.17 -12.24 -21.45
C SER A 265 14.92 -11.11 -20.73
N LYS A 266 15.92 -10.51 -21.40
CA LYS A 266 16.52 -9.24 -20.95
C LYS A 266 15.42 -8.16 -20.82
N PRO A 267 15.38 -7.35 -19.75
CA PRO A 267 14.44 -6.24 -19.68
C PRO A 267 14.70 -5.29 -20.86
N LYS A 268 13.64 -4.95 -21.60
CA LYS A 268 13.71 -3.87 -22.61
C LYS A 268 13.84 -2.55 -21.87
N VAL A 269 14.97 -1.88 -22.08
CA VAL A 269 15.20 -0.50 -21.67
C VAL A 269 14.37 0.39 -22.60
N VAL A 270 13.53 1.25 -22.04
CA VAL A 270 12.78 2.27 -22.77
C VAL A 270 13.26 3.63 -22.28
N GLU A 271 13.78 4.43 -23.21
CA GLU A 271 14.19 5.81 -22.97
C GLU A 271 12.93 6.69 -22.96
N ILE A 272 12.65 7.37 -21.84
CA ILE A 272 11.52 8.30 -21.72
C ILE A 272 12.09 9.71 -21.56
N ALA A 273 12.16 10.46 -22.66
CA ALA A 273 12.38 11.90 -22.66
C ALA A 273 11.02 12.61 -22.76
N GLY A 274 10.70 13.45 -21.78
CA GLY A 274 9.50 14.28 -21.80
C GLY A 274 9.44 15.25 -20.62
N ASN A 275 8.96 16.46 -20.86
CA ASN A 275 8.73 17.50 -19.85
C ASN A 275 7.46 17.19 -19.02
N CYS A 276 7.46 16.05 -18.33
CA CYS A 276 6.36 15.64 -17.46
C CYS A 276 6.84 15.53 -16.02
N GLN A 277 6.05 16.07 -15.11
CA GLN A 277 6.21 15.92 -13.67
C GLN A 277 6.23 14.42 -13.32
N VAL A 278 7.40 13.91 -12.93
CA VAL A 278 7.59 12.49 -12.62
C VAL A 278 7.08 12.23 -11.21
N ASP A 279 5.80 11.87 -11.10
CA ASP A 279 5.36 11.11 -9.94
C ASP A 279 6.05 9.73 -9.99
N TYR A 280 6.50 9.23 -8.83
CA TYR A 280 7.35 8.04 -8.62
C TYR A 280 6.86 6.70 -9.22
N TRP A 281 5.85 6.72 -10.08
CA TRP A 281 5.29 5.58 -10.78
C TRP A 281 4.77 6.04 -12.14
N THR A 282 5.61 5.97 -13.17
CA THR A 282 5.17 6.13 -14.57
C THR A 282 5.24 4.78 -15.28
N LYS A 283 4.20 4.50 -16.08
CA LYS A 283 4.12 3.47 -17.14
C LYS A 283 5.17 2.34 -17.04
N GLY A 284 4.98 1.40 -16.12
CA GLY A 284 5.68 0.11 -16.13
C GLY A 284 7.04 0.02 -15.40
N HIS A 285 7.57 1.11 -14.83
CA HIS A 285 8.87 1.09 -14.13
C HIS A 285 8.74 1.40 -12.63
N ILE A 286 9.35 0.54 -11.79
CA ILE A 286 9.48 0.74 -10.34
C ILE A 286 10.77 1.52 -10.11
N ILE A 287 10.70 2.66 -9.42
CA ILE A 287 11.86 3.27 -8.78
C ILE A 287 11.53 3.29 -7.28
N SER A 288 12.36 2.61 -6.49
CA SER A 288 12.20 2.42 -5.03
C SER A 288 12.02 3.75 -4.28
N SER A 289 11.55 3.68 -3.03
CA SER A 289 11.45 4.82 -2.11
C SER A 289 12.70 5.07 -1.27
N SER A 290 13.70 4.19 -1.28
CA SER A 290 14.97 4.44 -0.58
C SER A 290 15.94 5.18 -1.49
N LYS A 291 16.40 6.34 -1.03
CA LYS A 291 17.43 7.13 -1.71
C LYS A 291 18.62 6.25 -2.10
N GLU A 292 19.04 5.35 -1.22
CA GLU A 292 20.14 4.40 -1.48
C GLU A 292 19.86 3.43 -2.64
N PHE A 293 18.63 2.94 -2.80
CA PHE A 293 18.30 2.07 -3.93
C PHE A 293 18.24 2.87 -5.23
N ILE A 294 17.71 4.10 -5.19
CA ILE A 294 17.69 5.00 -6.34
C ILE A 294 19.13 5.33 -6.74
N ASP A 295 19.95 5.78 -5.79
CA ASP A 295 21.35 6.14 -6.00
C ASP A 295 22.14 4.94 -6.54
N LYS A 296 21.92 3.74 -5.99
CA LYS A 296 22.54 2.50 -6.49
C LYS A 296 22.08 2.18 -7.91
N THR A 297 20.77 2.22 -8.19
CA THR A 297 20.22 1.92 -9.52
C THR A 297 20.71 2.94 -10.56
N VAL A 298 20.80 4.22 -10.18
CA VAL A 298 21.30 5.29 -11.06
C VAL A 298 22.78 5.10 -11.32
N ARG A 299 23.60 4.80 -10.30
CA ARG A 299 25.02 4.47 -10.48
C ARG A 299 25.22 3.24 -11.37
N ASP A 300 24.47 2.17 -11.13
CA ASP A 300 24.61 0.90 -11.83
C ASP A 300 24.22 1.02 -13.33
N VAL A 301 23.30 1.92 -13.67
CA VAL A 301 22.79 2.09 -15.04
C VAL A 301 23.50 3.21 -15.80
N PHE A 302 23.89 4.30 -15.12
CA PHE A 302 24.37 5.52 -15.75
C PHE A 302 25.79 5.96 -15.32
N GLY A 303 26.44 5.19 -14.43
CA GLY A 303 27.75 5.54 -13.87
C GLY A 303 27.70 6.70 -12.87
N GLU A 304 28.85 7.01 -12.25
CA GLU A 304 28.99 8.13 -11.29
C GLU A 304 28.62 9.48 -11.92
N ASP A 305 28.90 9.69 -13.21
CA ASP A 305 28.54 10.93 -13.94
C ASP A 305 27.02 11.08 -14.16
N GLY A 306 26.29 9.97 -14.28
CA GLY A 306 24.83 9.96 -14.38
C GLY A 306 24.14 10.30 -13.06
N LEU A 307 24.76 9.90 -11.95
CA LEU A 307 24.34 10.34 -10.61
C LEU A 307 24.57 11.85 -10.47
N ALA A 308 25.76 12.36 -10.80
CA ALA A 308 26.08 13.78 -10.74
C ALA A 308 25.12 14.65 -11.59
N LYS A 309 24.81 14.25 -12.82
CA LYS A 309 23.82 14.96 -13.66
C LYS A 309 22.38 14.88 -13.14
N SER A 310 22.01 13.79 -12.48
CA SER A 310 20.71 13.69 -11.80
C SER A 310 20.63 14.66 -10.61
N TYR A 311 21.76 14.95 -9.96
CA TYR A 311 21.89 15.94 -8.89
C TYR A 311 22.04 17.38 -9.40
N ASP A 312 22.69 17.64 -10.54
CA ASP A 312 22.79 19.01 -11.13
C ASP A 312 21.43 19.53 -11.62
N ILE A 313 20.51 18.63 -12.01
CA ILE A 313 19.10 18.96 -12.29
C ILE A 313 18.31 19.16 -10.98
N LEU A 314 18.86 18.75 -9.83
CA LEU A 314 18.27 18.86 -8.49
C LEU A 314 18.86 19.99 -7.62
N LEU A 315 19.95 20.66 -8.04
CA LEU A 315 20.77 21.51 -7.16
C LEU A 315 20.85 23.01 -7.52
N GLU A 316 20.05 23.53 -8.46
CA GLU A 316 19.75 24.97 -8.45
C GLU A 316 18.57 25.26 -7.52
N GLY A 317 18.86 25.22 -6.21
CA GLY A 317 17.96 25.65 -5.15
C GLY A 317 18.33 25.04 -3.79
N GLU A 318 19.28 25.65 -3.08
CA GLU A 318 19.56 25.36 -1.68
C GLU A 318 18.33 25.64 -0.80
N ASP A 319 17.60 24.60 -0.44
CA ASP A 319 17.28 24.23 0.95
C ASP A 319 16.47 22.93 0.97
N GLU A 320 17.06 21.89 1.56
CA GLU A 320 16.56 20.52 1.53
C GLU A 320 15.16 20.37 2.17
N LEU A 321 14.31 19.57 1.51
CA LEU A 321 13.07 18.93 2.00
C LEU A 321 11.73 19.68 1.88
N LEU A 322 11.65 20.88 1.31
CA LEU A 322 10.37 21.61 1.19
C LEU A 322 10.14 22.25 -0.18
N ALA A 323 9.73 21.49 -1.20
CA ALA A 323 8.98 22.04 -2.33
C ALA A 323 8.39 20.90 -3.16
N TYR A 324 7.05 20.78 -3.26
CA TYR A 324 6.37 20.29 -4.47
C TYR A 324 4.85 20.52 -4.33
N GLN A 325 4.45 21.79 -4.19
CA GLN A 325 3.11 22.26 -4.57
C GLN A 325 3.18 23.71 -5.05
N ARG A 326 2.89 23.91 -6.35
CA ARG A 326 2.73 25.18 -7.10
C ARG A 326 4.05 25.98 -7.25
N ILE A 327 4.39 26.49 -8.43
CA ILE A 327 3.83 27.71 -9.04
C ILE A 327 4.17 27.77 -10.56
N GLN A 328 3.40 28.62 -11.22
CA GLN A 328 3.22 28.95 -12.64
C GLN A 328 4.45 29.16 -13.53
N THR A 329 4.17 28.89 -14.80
CA THR A 329 4.95 29.15 -16.01
C THR A 329 5.14 30.64 -16.31
N ARG A 330 6.32 31.02 -16.81
CA ARG A 330 6.45 31.97 -17.93
C ARG A 330 7.65 31.66 -18.82
N LYS A 331 7.29 31.50 -20.10
CA LYS A 331 7.98 31.55 -21.41
C LYS A 331 9.44 31.11 -21.52
#